data_AF-A0A5A9Z2D9-F1
#
_entry.id   AF-A0A5A9Z2D9-F1
#
_cell.length_a   1.000
_cell.length_b   1.000
_cell.length_c   1.000
_cell.angle_alpha   90.00
_cell.angle_beta   90.00
_cell.angle_gamma   90.00
#
_symmetry.space_group_name_H-M   'P 1'
#
loop_
_entity.id
_entity.type
_entity.pdbx_description
1 polymer ?
#
loop_
_entity_poly.entity_id
_entity_poly.type
_entity_poly.pdbx_seq_one_letter_code
_entity_poly.pdbx_strand_id
1 'polypeptide(L)'
;MNLRSELLGKHALASKRHGLLGLVGGISVHALTHFLAGVLIAAFLLPESALVTLLGLVTIVAMRTLYRFLDQGQLTASDACNAGLLLLGGVLCLLYGLII
;
A
#
# COMPACT_ATOMS: atom_id res chain seq x y z
N MET A 1 25.81 -35.42 -21.84
CA MET A 1 25.11 -34.23 -21.26
C MET A 1 24.03 -34.75 -20.33
N ASN A 2 24.10 -34.37 -19.06
CA ASN A 2 23.50 -35.12 -17.95
C ASN A 2 22.06 -34.65 -17.67
N LEU A 3 21.05 -35.52 -17.83
CA LEU A 3 19.63 -35.21 -17.56
C LEU A 3 19.39 -34.61 -16.16
N ARG A 4 20.28 -34.93 -15.21
CA ARG A 4 20.20 -34.51 -13.80
C ARG A 4 20.44 -33.01 -13.60
N SER A 5 21.28 -32.38 -14.41
CA SER A 5 21.53 -30.92 -14.32
C SER A 5 20.37 -30.11 -14.92
N GLU A 6 19.64 -30.67 -15.89
CA GLU A 6 18.50 -30.00 -16.51
C GLU A 6 17.26 -30.01 -15.61
N LEU A 7 17.03 -31.12 -14.88
CA LEU A 7 15.98 -31.24 -13.86
C LEU A 7 16.21 -30.29 -12.67
N LEU A 8 17.45 -30.20 -12.17
CA LEU A 8 17.79 -29.28 -11.08
C LEU A 8 17.60 -27.81 -11.49
N GLY A 9 17.95 -27.45 -12.73
CA GLY A 9 17.70 -26.11 -13.27
C GLY A 9 16.20 -25.76 -13.35
N LYS A 10 15.36 -26.71 -13.78
CA LYS A 10 13.90 -26.53 -13.85
C LYS A 10 13.26 -26.35 -12.46
N HIS A 11 13.70 -27.09 -11.45
CA HIS A 11 13.21 -26.93 -10.08
C HIS A 11 13.64 -25.61 -9.43
N ALA A 12 14.89 -25.16 -9.68
CA ALA A 12 15.35 -23.86 -9.21
C ALA A 12 14.59 -22.69 -9.86
N LEU A 13 14.26 -22.80 -11.15
CA LEU A 13 13.50 -21.77 -11.87
C LEU A 13 12.02 -21.71 -11.40
N ALA A 14 11.41 -22.86 -11.14
CA ALA A 14 10.04 -22.95 -10.64
C ALA A 14 9.93 -22.41 -9.20
N SER A 15 10.88 -22.74 -8.32
CA SER A 15 10.96 -22.21 -6.96
C SER A 15 11.11 -20.68 -6.94
N LYS A 16 11.96 -20.12 -7.81
CA LYS A 16 12.16 -18.67 -7.93
C LYS A 16 10.91 -17.94 -8.44
N ARG A 17 10.16 -18.53 -9.37
CA ARG A 17 8.89 -17.98 -9.86
C ARG A 17 7.79 -17.97 -8.81
N HIS A 18 7.69 -19.02 -7.99
CA HIS A 18 6.70 -19.08 -6.91
C HIS A 18 7.03 -18.08 -5.79
N GLY A 19 8.32 -17.90 -5.46
CA GLY A 19 8.76 -16.85 -4.54
C GLY A 19 8.43 -15.44 -5.04
N LEU A 20 8.65 -15.16 -6.34
CA LEU A 20 8.29 -13.88 -6.97
C LEU A 20 6.77 -13.63 -7.00
N LEU A 21 5.96 -14.63 -7.33
CA LEU A 21 4.50 -14.51 -7.33
C LEU A 21 3.94 -14.30 -5.91
N GLY A 22 4.49 -15.00 -4.91
CA GLY A 22 4.13 -14.79 -3.51
C GLY A 22 4.52 -13.39 -2.99
N LEU A 23 5.69 -12.88 -3.41
CA LEU A 23 6.15 -11.54 -3.07
C LEU A 23 5.27 -10.47 -3.72
N VAL A 24 4.93 -10.62 -5.00
CA VAL A 24 4.04 -9.71 -5.74
C VAL A 24 2.62 -9.75 -5.13
N GLY A 25 2.13 -10.92 -4.75
CA GLY A 25 0.85 -11.06 -4.04
C GLY A 25 0.85 -10.35 -2.69
N GLY A 26 1.91 -10.53 -1.90
CA GLY A 26 2.06 -9.86 -0.60
C GLY A 26 2.14 -8.33 -0.70
N ILE A 27 2.89 -7.81 -1.68
CA ILE A 27 3.00 -6.36 -1.94
C ILE A 27 1.64 -5.81 -2.41
N SER A 28 0.92 -6.54 -3.24
CA SER A 28 -0.40 -6.12 -3.74
C SER A 28 -1.46 -6.05 -2.64
N VAL A 29 -1.47 -7.04 -1.73
CA VAL A 29 -2.39 -7.03 -0.57
C VAL A 29 -2.01 -5.91 0.39
N HIS A 30 -0.72 -5.68 0.61
CA HIS A 30 -0.26 -4.57 1.44
C HIS A 30 -0.67 -3.21 0.86
N ALA A 31 -0.48 -2.99 -0.45
CA ALA A 31 -0.92 -1.78 -1.13
C ALA A 31 -2.45 -1.60 -1.05
N LEU A 32 -3.21 -2.67 -1.25
CA LEU A 32 -4.67 -2.67 -1.20
C LEU A 32 -5.20 -2.28 0.19
N THR A 33 -4.59 -2.81 1.26
CA THR A 33 -5.01 -2.47 2.63
C THR A 33 -4.80 -0.99 2.96
N HIS A 34 -3.75 -0.36 2.41
CA HIS A 34 -3.51 1.07 2.60
C HIS A 34 -4.55 1.93 1.90
N PHE A 35 -4.88 1.54 0.68
CA PHE A 35 -5.93 2.18 -0.09
C PHE A 35 -7.27 2.10 0.64
N LEU A 36 -7.66 0.90 1.10
CA LEU A 36 -8.89 0.69 1.87
C LEU A 36 -8.91 1.46 3.19
N ALA A 37 -7.78 1.55 3.89
CA ALA A 37 -7.67 2.36 5.10
C ALA A 37 -7.95 3.83 4.80
N GLY A 38 -7.41 4.37 3.71
CA GLY A 38 -7.70 5.72 3.24
C GLY A 38 -9.18 5.97 2.96
N VAL A 39 -9.83 5.03 2.27
CA VAL A 39 -11.28 5.07 2.00
C VAL A 39 -12.10 5.07 3.30
N LEU A 40 -11.79 4.18 4.24
CA LEU A 40 -12.51 4.08 5.53
C LEU A 40 -12.39 5.35 6.36
N ILE A 41 -11.18 5.90 6.45
CA ILE A 41 -10.92 7.16 7.14
C ILE A 41 -11.74 8.28 6.49
N ALA A 42 -11.72 8.38 5.16
CA ALA A 42 -12.48 9.39 4.46
C ALA A 42 -14.00 9.24 4.64
N ALA A 43 -14.52 8.03 4.53
CA ALA A 43 -15.94 7.75 4.73
C ALA A 43 -16.40 8.11 6.15
N PHE A 44 -15.54 7.89 7.15
CA PHE A 44 -15.83 8.25 8.53
C PHE A 44 -15.84 9.76 8.76
N LEU A 45 -14.91 10.49 8.14
CA LEU A 45 -14.81 11.96 8.26
C LEU A 45 -15.67 12.73 7.25
N LEU A 46 -16.36 12.04 6.33
CA LEU A 46 -17.20 12.63 5.28
C LEU A 46 -18.31 13.55 5.84
N PRO A 47 -19.03 13.18 6.93
CA PRO A 47 -20.14 13.98 7.45
C PRO A 47 -19.74 15.35 8.01
N GLU A 48 -18.48 15.51 8.45
CA GLU A 48 -17.98 16.71 9.12
C GLU A 48 -17.62 17.84 8.13
N SER A 49 -17.31 17.49 6.87
CA SER A 49 -16.99 18.33 5.70
C SER A 49 -15.72 17.83 4.99
N ALA A 50 -15.69 17.96 3.66
CA ALA A 50 -14.56 17.53 2.83
C ALA A 50 -13.21 18.14 3.25
N LEU A 51 -13.22 19.37 3.76
CA LEU A 51 -12.02 20.09 4.20
C LEU A 51 -11.45 19.46 5.48
N VAL A 52 -12.31 19.12 6.45
CA VAL A 52 -11.93 18.40 7.67
C VAL A 52 -11.41 17.00 7.33
N THR A 53 -12.07 16.32 6.38
CA THR A 53 -11.63 15.00 5.91
C THR A 53 -10.22 15.06 5.31
N LEU A 54 -9.94 16.03 4.44
CA LEU A 54 -8.63 16.22 3.82
C LEU A 54 -7.56 16.53 4.88
N LEU A 55 -7.86 17.42 5.82
CA LEU A 55 -6.94 17.78 6.90
C LEU A 55 -6.61 16.56 7.77
N GLY A 56 -7.62 15.75 8.10
CA GLY A 56 -7.47 14.51 8.85
C GLY A 56 -6.61 13.49 8.11
N LEU A 57 -6.87 13.27 6.81
CA LEU A 57 -6.08 12.39 5.95
C LEU A 57 -4.60 12.80 5.90
N VAL A 58 -4.32 14.09 5.66
CA VAL A 58 -2.95 14.62 5.64
C VAL A 58 -2.27 14.44 6.99
N THR A 59 -2.99 14.71 8.09
CA THR A 59 -2.46 14.55 9.45
C THR A 59 -2.11 13.10 9.76
N ILE A 60 -2.99 12.15 9.40
CA ILE A 60 -2.74 10.71 9.60
C ILE A 60 -1.53 10.25 8.79
N VAL A 61 -1.41 10.71 7.55
CA VAL A 61 -0.27 10.38 6.69
C VAL A 61 1.02 10.96 7.25
N ALA A 62 1.01 12.22 7.69
CA ALA A 62 2.16 12.89 8.28
C ALA A 62 2.61 12.24 9.59
N MET A 63 1.68 11.89 10.48
CA MET A 63 2.00 11.19 11.72
C MET A 63 2.57 9.81 11.44
N ARG A 64 1.99 9.10 10.48
CA ARG A 64 2.46 7.78 10.09
C ARG A 64 3.89 7.81 9.52
N THR A 65 4.19 8.76 8.63
CA THR A 65 5.54 8.92 8.09
C THR A 65 6.52 9.33 9.17
N LEU A 66 6.11 10.20 10.10
CA LEU A 66 6.91 10.58 11.26
C LEU A 66 7.23 9.37 12.15
N TYR A 67 6.23 8.55 12.51
CA TYR A 67 6.45 7.34 13.30
C TYR A 67 7.38 6.35 12.61
N ARG A 68 7.21 6.13 11.30
CA ARG A 68 8.12 5.25 10.56
C ARG A 68 9.53 5.81 10.48
N PHE A 69 9.68 7.12 10.31
CA PHE A 69 10.98 7.75 10.33
C PHE A 69 11.67 7.63 11.69
N LEU A 70 10.92 7.80 12.79
CA LEU A 70 11.44 7.62 14.14
C LEU A 70 11.81 6.16 14.45
N ASP A 71 11.03 5.21 13.94
CA ASP A 71 11.24 3.77 14.20
C ASP A 71 12.39 3.20 13.34
N GLN A 72 12.47 3.58 12.07
CA GLN A 72 13.43 3.00 11.11
C GLN A 72 14.64 3.91 10.82
N GLY A 73 14.62 5.16 11.27
CA GLY A 73 15.67 6.16 11.02
C GLY A 73 15.75 6.65 9.56
N GLN A 74 14.94 6.10 8.65
CA GLN A 74 14.92 6.43 7.24
C GLN A 74 13.53 6.22 6.64
N LEU A 75 13.22 7.00 5.60
CA LEU A 75 12.01 6.81 4.80
C LEU A 75 12.33 6.03 3.53
N THR A 76 11.61 4.95 3.29
CA THR A 76 11.77 4.15 2.08
C THR A 76 10.82 4.62 0.97
N ALA A 77 11.15 4.32 -0.29
CA ALA A 77 10.27 4.59 -1.42
C ALA A 77 8.90 3.86 -1.29
N SER A 78 8.88 2.69 -0.61
CA SER A 78 7.64 1.98 -0.29
C SER A 78 6.76 2.74 0.69
N ASP A 79 7.33 3.49 1.63
CA ASP A 79 6.55 4.30 2.58
C ASP A 79 5.86 5.47 1.87
N ALA A 80 6.56 6.10 0.94
CA ALA A 80 5.98 7.15 0.09
C ALA A 80 4.84 6.59 -0.78
N CYS A 81 5.02 5.41 -1.37
CA CYS A 81 3.98 4.73 -2.15
C CYS A 81 2.75 4.41 -1.29
N ASN A 82 2.98 3.85 -0.09
CA ASN A 82 1.94 3.51 0.88
C ASN A 82 1.16 4.75 1.37
N ALA A 83 1.86 5.86 1.64
CA ALA A 83 1.25 7.14 1.96
C ALA A 83 0.41 7.67 0.79
N GLY A 84 0.93 7.58 -0.43
CA GLY A 84 0.23 7.95 -1.65
C GLY A 84 -1.06 7.15 -1.84
N LEU A 85 -1.01 5.82 -1.69
CA LEU A 85 -2.19 4.94 -1.80
C LEU A 85 -3.27 5.28 -0.78
N LEU A 86 -2.88 5.61 0.45
CA LEU A 86 -3.80 6.00 1.51
C LEU A 86 -4.48 7.33 1.17
N LEU A 87 -3.73 8.33 0.70
CA LEU A 87 -4.32 9.59 0.21
C LEU A 87 -5.24 9.36 -0.98
N LEU A 88 -4.83 8.52 -1.94
CA LEU A 88 -5.60 8.25 -3.14
C LEU A 88 -6.95 7.61 -2.79
N GLY A 89 -6.97 6.63 -1.88
CA GLY A 89 -8.21 6.04 -1.37
C GLY A 89 -9.13 7.06 -0.70
N GLY A 90 -8.56 7.92 0.15
CA GLY A 90 -9.34 8.94 0.84
C GLY A 90 -9.91 10.02 -0.09
N VAL A 91 -9.09 10.50 -1.03
CA VAL A 91 -9.51 11.49 -2.05
C VAL A 91 -10.56 10.90 -2.98
N LEU A 92 -10.42 9.63 -3.38
CA LEU A 92 -11.41 8.98 -4.24
C LEU A 92 -12.78 8.85 -3.53
N CYS A 93 -12.76 8.52 -2.24
CA CYS A 93 -13.99 8.48 -1.42
C CYS A 93 -14.65 9.87 -1.31
N LEU A 94 -13.85 10.92 -1.10
CA LEU A 94 -14.34 12.30 -1.11
C LEU A 94 -14.94 12.69 -2.45
N LEU A 95 -14.29 12.33 -3.55
CA LEU A 95 -14.80 12.60 -4.90
C LEU A 95 -16.14 11.92 -5.12
N TYR A 96 -16.27 10.67 -4.70
CA TYR A 96 -17.51 9.91 -4.78
C TYR A 96 -18.63 10.54 -3.94
N GLY A 97 -18.31 10.95 -2.72
CA GLY A 97 -19.24 11.64 -1.81
C GLY A 97 -19.62 13.06 -2.24
N LEU A 98 -18.87 13.69 -3.16
CA LEU A 98 -19.23 14.98 -3.76
C LEU A 98 -20.19 14.83 -4.95
N ILE A 99 -20.17 13.67 -5.61
CA ILE A 99 -20.96 13.38 -6.82
C ILE A 99 -22.38 12.90 -6.46
N ILE A 100 -22.56 12.31 -5.28
CA ILE A 100 -23.83 11.75 -4.76
C ILE A 100 -24.46 12.70 -3.76
#